data_AF-A0A8J7CEA7-F1
#
_entry.id   AF-A0A8J7CEA7-F1
#
_cell.length_a   1.000
_cell.length_b   1.000
_cell.length_c   1.000
_cell.angle_alpha   90.00
_cell.angle_beta   90.00
_cell.angle_gamma   90.00
#
_symmetry.space_group_name_H-M   'P 1'
#
loop_
_entity.id
_entity.type
_entity.pdbx_description
1 polymer ?
#
loop_
_entity_poly.entity_id
_entity_poly.type
_entity_poly.pdbx_seq_one_letter_code
_entity_poly.pdbx_strand_id
1 'polypeptide(L)'
;MLIQPTTADTDRDRSSERGAALIMALMVSLVLVFLGMGLLLQTSLGLQAAGTDRWVTKALYAADAGAMMQIQMIQLGALGAAPGATGTQVGTFILEDDPGLQGMLKGQFSVTISNFCELQPATPVIANGVPSSFPEFQTRHFHLRSEASRDIGGLMGLTRAAVEADVSSFPFMEDQFVPVRLCY
;
A
#
# COMPACT_ATOMS: atom_id res chain seq x y z
N MET A 1 9.16 -93.48 10.79
CA MET A 1 10.06 -92.50 10.14
C MET A 1 9.37 -91.15 10.24
N LEU A 2 9.76 -90.33 11.22
CA LEU A 2 9.15 -89.03 11.52
C LEU A 2 10.28 -87.99 11.46
N ILE A 3 10.21 -87.09 10.48
CA ILE A 3 11.18 -86.00 10.29
C ILE A 3 10.67 -84.81 11.09
N GLN A 4 11.42 -84.38 12.11
CA GLN A 4 11.15 -83.16 12.87
C GLN A 4 11.63 -81.93 12.08
N PRO A 5 10.79 -80.90 11.90
CA PRO A 5 11.22 -79.65 11.29
C PRO A 5 12.05 -78.82 12.28
N THR A 6 13.16 -78.28 11.79
CA THR A 6 14.16 -77.51 12.53
C THR A 6 13.62 -76.14 12.94
N THR A 7 13.68 -75.81 14.22
CA THR A 7 13.31 -74.51 14.83
C THR A 7 14.22 -73.34 14.47
N ALA A 8 15.24 -73.54 13.62
CA ALA A 8 16.26 -72.56 13.30
C ALA A 8 15.83 -71.52 12.24
N ASP A 9 14.71 -71.74 11.53
CA ASP A 9 14.28 -70.87 10.44
C ASP A 9 13.53 -69.62 10.95
N THR A 10 12.81 -69.73 12.07
CA THR A 10 11.95 -68.66 12.60
C THR A 10 12.72 -67.46 13.17
N ASP A 11 13.97 -67.66 13.63
CA ASP A 11 14.79 -66.58 14.21
C ASP A 11 15.51 -65.72 13.14
N ARG A 12 15.76 -66.26 11.95
CA ARG A 12 16.39 -65.50 10.84
C ARG A 12 15.41 -64.50 10.21
N ASP A 13 14.14 -64.89 10.05
CA ASP A 13 13.11 -64.00 9.50
C ASP A 13 12.87 -62.78 10.41
N ARG A 14 12.82 -62.97 11.73
CA ARG A 14 12.63 -61.87 12.70
C ARG A 14 13.77 -60.84 12.69
N SER A 15 15.00 -61.25 12.38
CA SER A 15 16.15 -60.34 12.25
C SER A 15 16.08 -59.53 10.95
N SER A 16 15.64 -60.15 9.85
CA SER A 16 15.50 -59.52 8.54
C SER A 16 14.41 -58.44 8.54
N GLU A 17 13.26 -58.72 9.16
CA GLU A 17 12.13 -57.80 9.28
C GLU A 17 12.46 -56.50 10.02
N ARG A 18 13.33 -56.57 11.04
CA ARG A 18 13.76 -55.41 11.84
C ARG A 18 14.64 -54.44 11.05
N GLY A 19 15.51 -54.97 10.18
CA GLY A 19 16.36 -54.16 9.30
C GLY A 19 15.55 -53.44 8.23
N ALA A 20 14.61 -54.15 7.60
CA ALA A 20 13.71 -53.57 6.62
C ALA A 20 12.78 -52.50 7.23
N ALA A 21 12.28 -52.72 8.44
CA ALA A 21 11.46 -51.75 9.16
C ALA A 21 12.20 -50.43 9.44
N LEU A 22 13.49 -50.50 9.78
CA LEU A 22 14.31 -49.31 10.01
C LEU A 22 14.53 -48.49 8.73
N ILE A 23 14.79 -49.16 7.60
CA ILE A 23 14.95 -48.49 6.30
C ILE A 23 13.64 -47.84 5.86
N MET A 24 12.50 -48.51 6.05
CA MET A 24 11.17 -47.95 5.75
C MET A 24 10.86 -46.75 6.64
N ALA A 25 11.14 -46.83 7.94
CA ALA A 25 10.95 -45.72 8.87
C ALA A 25 11.82 -44.50 8.50
N LEU A 26 13.06 -44.74 8.03
CA LEU A 26 13.98 -43.68 7.59
C LEU A 26 13.52 -43.03 6.28
N MET A 27 13.02 -43.83 5.32
CA MET A 27 12.42 -43.32 4.10
C MET A 27 11.19 -42.44 4.39
N VAL A 28 10.30 -42.90 5.27
CA VAL A 28 9.10 -42.15 5.66
C VAL A 28 9.48 -40.87 6.42
N SER A 29 10.44 -40.93 7.35
CA SER A 29 10.88 -39.75 8.09
C SER A 29 11.51 -38.70 7.16
N LEU A 30 12.30 -39.12 6.18
CA LEU A 30 12.89 -38.24 5.18
C LEU A 30 11.82 -37.56 4.33
N VAL A 31 10.81 -38.31 3.87
CA VAL A 31 9.67 -37.74 3.13
C VAL A 31 8.89 -36.73 3.98
N LEU A 32 8.63 -37.05 5.26
CA LEU A 32 7.94 -36.15 6.18
C LEU A 32 8.74 -34.86 6.46
N VAL A 33 10.07 -34.93 6.50
CA VAL A 33 10.91 -33.73 6.65
C VAL A 33 10.81 -32.83 5.43
N PHE A 34 10.86 -33.39 4.21
CA PHE A 34 10.69 -32.59 2.99
C PHE A 34 9.28 -31.99 2.88
N LEU A 35 8.25 -32.75 3.23
CA LEU A 35 6.87 -32.24 3.31
C LEU A 35 6.75 -31.13 4.35
N GLY A 36 7.30 -31.32 5.54
CA GLY A 36 7.30 -30.32 6.61
C GLY A 36 8.02 -29.03 6.19
N MET A 37 9.21 -29.15 5.59
CA MET A 37 9.97 -28.00 5.12
C MET A 37 9.25 -27.28 3.97
N GLY A 38 8.63 -28.02 3.05
CA GLY A 38 7.83 -27.45 1.97
C GLY A 38 6.64 -26.63 2.50
N LEU A 39 5.91 -27.17 3.47
CA LEU A 39 4.77 -26.48 4.10
C LEU A 39 5.20 -25.24 4.89
N LEU A 40 6.33 -25.30 5.61
CA LEU A 40 6.88 -24.17 6.35
C LEU A 40 7.30 -23.03 5.41
N LEU A 41 8.01 -23.35 4.31
CA LEU A 41 8.42 -22.37 3.31
C LEU A 41 7.20 -21.73 2.61
N GLN A 42 6.23 -22.54 2.22
CA GLN A 42 5.00 -22.05 1.59
C GLN A 42 4.23 -21.11 2.52
N THR A 43 4.13 -21.46 3.81
CA THR A 43 3.44 -20.63 4.81
C THR A 43 4.19 -19.33 5.08
N SER A 44 5.53 -19.38 5.14
CA SER A 44 6.37 -18.19 5.35
C SER A 44 6.24 -17.19 4.20
N LEU A 45 6.28 -17.67 2.95
CA LEU A 45 6.09 -16.83 1.76
C LEU A 45 4.66 -16.27 1.67
N GLY A 46 3.65 -17.10 2.00
CA GLY A 46 2.26 -16.65 2.05
C GLY A 46 2.02 -15.54 3.06
N LEU A 47 2.64 -15.62 4.24
CA LEU A 47 2.56 -14.57 5.26
C LEU A 47 3.29 -13.28 4.84
N GLN A 48 4.42 -13.39 4.13
CA GLN A 48 5.12 -12.22 3.59
C GLN A 48 4.29 -11.53 2.50
N ALA A 49 3.74 -12.29 1.56
CA ALA A 49 2.88 -11.76 0.49
C ALA A 49 1.60 -11.11 1.04
N ALA A 50 0.94 -11.77 2.00
CA ALA A 50 -0.23 -11.19 2.67
C ALA A 50 0.11 -9.91 3.46
N GLY A 51 1.33 -9.83 4.01
CA GLY A 51 1.85 -8.62 4.64
C GLY A 51 2.01 -7.47 3.65
N THR A 52 2.63 -7.73 2.49
CA THR A 52 2.87 -6.70 1.47
C THR A 52 1.57 -6.16 0.88
N ASP A 53 0.61 -7.04 0.54
CA ASP A 53 -0.65 -6.64 -0.09
C ASP A 53 -1.47 -5.69 0.79
N ARG A 54 -1.46 -5.95 2.10
CA ARG A 54 -2.15 -5.11 3.07
C ARG A 54 -1.55 -3.72 3.18
N TRP A 55 -0.22 -3.62 3.23
CA TRP A 55 0.44 -2.33 3.37
C TRP A 55 0.34 -1.48 2.11
N VAL A 56 0.33 -2.10 0.92
CA VAL A 56 0.07 -1.40 -0.34
C VAL A 56 -1.34 -0.82 -0.35
N THR A 57 -2.35 -1.60 0.08
CA THR A 57 -3.73 -1.12 0.19
C THR A 57 -3.83 0.06 1.15
N LYS A 58 -3.18 -0.01 2.32
CA LYS A 58 -3.13 1.10 3.27
C LYS A 58 -2.43 2.34 2.71
N ALA A 59 -1.33 2.16 1.96
CA ALA A 59 -0.67 3.26 1.29
C ALA A 59 -1.61 3.92 0.27
N LEU A 60 -2.39 3.14 -0.48
CA LEU A 60 -3.36 3.69 -1.42
C LEU A 60 -4.45 4.51 -0.71
N TYR A 61 -5.01 3.99 0.38
CA TYR A 61 -5.97 4.75 1.20
C TYR A 61 -5.36 6.02 1.80
N ALA A 62 -4.11 5.98 2.24
CA ALA A 62 -3.41 7.15 2.74
C ALA A 62 -3.17 8.19 1.63
N ALA A 63 -2.81 7.75 0.42
CA ALA A 63 -2.64 8.64 -0.73
C ALA A 63 -3.97 9.28 -1.14
N ASP A 64 -5.06 8.50 -1.18
CA ASP A 64 -6.40 8.99 -1.50
C ASP A 64 -6.90 10.00 -0.45
N ALA A 65 -6.69 9.74 0.84
CA ALA A 65 -6.99 10.69 1.91
C ALA A 65 -6.27 12.04 1.73
N GLY A 66 -5.01 12.02 1.25
CA GLY A 66 -4.29 13.25 0.92
C GLY A 66 -4.81 13.98 -0.30
N ALA A 67 -5.23 13.25 -1.34
CA ALA A 67 -5.88 13.85 -2.49
C ALA A 67 -7.21 14.51 -2.09
N MET A 68 -8.04 13.81 -1.30
CA MET A 68 -9.31 14.33 -0.79
C MET A 68 -9.14 15.57 0.11
N MET A 69 -8.14 15.55 1.00
CA MET A 69 -7.80 16.74 1.80
C MET A 69 -7.49 17.93 0.89
N GLN A 70 -6.65 17.73 -0.13
CA GLN A 70 -6.30 18.82 -1.04
C GLN A 70 -7.51 19.30 -1.86
N ILE A 71 -8.37 18.39 -2.32
CA ILE A 71 -9.64 18.73 -2.97
C ILE A 71 -10.49 19.61 -2.07
N GLN A 72 -10.62 19.25 -0.80
CA GLN A 72 -11.38 20.06 0.16
C GLN A 72 -10.75 21.44 0.39
N MET A 73 -9.41 21.52 0.44
CA MET A 73 -8.71 22.81 0.55
C MET A 73 -8.91 23.68 -0.69
N ILE A 74 -8.94 23.09 -1.88
CA ILE A 74 -9.29 23.78 -3.14
C ILE A 74 -10.73 24.32 -3.06
N GLN A 75 -11.70 23.51 -2.61
CA GLN A 75 -13.10 23.94 -2.48
C GLN A 75 -13.31 25.05 -1.45
N LEU A 76 -12.50 25.08 -0.38
CA LEU A 76 -12.53 26.13 0.64
C LEU A 76 -11.71 27.37 0.24
N GLY A 77 -11.03 27.34 -0.91
CA GLY A 77 -10.16 28.44 -1.34
C GLY A 77 -8.87 28.58 -0.52
N ALA A 78 -8.54 27.59 0.32
CA ALA A 78 -7.37 27.57 1.21
C ALA A 78 -6.14 26.94 0.53
N LEU A 79 -5.91 27.27 -0.73
CA LEU A 79 -4.80 26.76 -1.53
C LEU A 79 -3.46 27.12 -0.86
N GLY A 80 -2.65 26.13 -0.47
CA GLY A 80 -1.34 26.38 0.16
C GLY A 80 -1.37 26.65 1.68
N ALA A 81 -2.52 26.53 2.34
CA ALA A 81 -2.60 26.50 3.80
C ALA A 81 -2.23 25.12 4.40
N ALA A 82 -1.86 24.16 3.55
CA ALA A 82 -1.36 22.88 4.01
C ALA A 82 0.04 23.04 4.64
N PRO A 83 0.33 22.33 5.74
CA PRO A 83 1.63 22.40 6.39
C PRO A 83 2.78 22.02 5.45
N GLY A 84 3.77 22.92 5.29
CA GLY A 84 4.95 22.67 4.45
C GLY A 84 4.78 23.04 2.97
N ALA A 85 3.76 23.82 2.61
CA ALA A 85 3.61 24.35 1.27
C ALA A 85 4.81 25.24 0.88
N THR A 86 5.64 24.77 -0.04
CA THR A 86 6.70 25.56 -0.68
C THR A 86 6.63 25.38 -2.19
N GLY A 87 6.13 26.40 -2.89
CA GLY A 87 6.06 26.40 -4.35
C GLY A 87 5.14 25.30 -4.91
N THR A 88 5.70 24.31 -5.61
CA THR A 88 4.99 23.23 -6.32
C THR A 88 4.64 22.03 -5.44
N GLN A 89 5.08 22.02 -4.18
CA GLN A 89 4.70 21.04 -3.18
C GLN A 89 3.75 21.70 -2.20
N VAL A 90 2.56 21.13 -2.04
CA VAL A 90 1.54 21.66 -1.13
C VAL A 90 1.87 21.26 0.31
N GLY A 91 2.65 20.20 0.51
CA GLY A 91 3.21 19.86 1.80
C GLY A 91 3.36 18.36 2.02
N THR A 92 4.03 18.00 3.10
CA THR A 92 4.10 16.63 3.63
C THR A 92 3.42 16.58 4.97
N PHE A 93 2.52 15.63 5.16
CA PHE A 93 1.88 15.40 6.45
C PHE A 93 1.91 13.92 6.78
N ILE A 94 1.67 13.64 8.05
CA ILE A 94 1.73 12.30 8.59
C ILE A 94 0.30 11.85 8.86
N LEU A 95 -0.10 10.76 8.23
CA LEU A 95 -1.32 10.04 8.58
C LEU A 95 -0.98 8.92 9.56
N GLU A 96 -1.58 9.00 10.74
CA GLU A 96 -1.48 7.98 11.77
C GLU A 96 -2.78 7.20 11.87
N ASP A 97 -2.67 5.87 11.95
CA ASP A 97 -3.81 5.02 12.29
C ASP A 97 -4.32 5.33 13.72
N ASP A 98 -5.61 5.07 13.96
CA ASP A 98 -6.28 5.25 15.27
C ASP A 98 -5.42 4.68 16.43
N PRO A 99 -5.14 5.46 17.48
CA PRO A 99 -4.35 5.01 18.63
C PRO A 99 -4.93 3.79 19.35
N GLY A 100 -6.23 3.50 19.20
CA GLY A 100 -6.90 2.31 19.74
C GLY A 100 -6.60 1.01 18.99
N LEU A 101 -6.02 1.07 17.79
CA LEU A 101 -5.60 -0.12 17.03
C LEU A 101 -4.37 -0.75 17.68
N GLN A 102 -4.52 -1.99 18.17
CA GLN A 102 -3.41 -2.72 18.79
C GLN A 102 -2.56 -3.49 17.77
N GLY A 103 -1.26 -3.55 18.06
CA GLY A 103 -0.29 -4.43 17.40
C GLY A 103 0.23 -3.92 16.05
N MET A 104 0.67 -4.87 15.22
CA MET A 104 1.29 -4.64 13.91
C MET A 104 0.33 -4.05 12.87
N LEU A 105 -0.92 -3.76 13.25
CA LEU A 105 -1.92 -3.09 12.42
C LEU A 105 -1.70 -1.58 12.41
N LYS A 106 -1.01 -1.03 13.42
CA LYS A 106 -0.72 0.39 13.53
C LYS A 106 0.37 0.79 12.54
N GLY A 107 0.06 1.77 11.70
CA GLY A 107 0.94 2.33 10.71
C GLY A 107 0.95 3.85 10.77
N GLN A 108 2.06 4.41 10.31
CA GLN A 108 2.22 5.82 10.05
C GLN A 108 2.65 5.94 8.59
N PHE A 109 1.95 6.76 7.82
CA PHE A 109 2.27 7.04 6.43
C PHE A 109 2.65 8.51 6.30
N SER A 110 3.77 8.77 5.64
CA SER A 110 4.11 10.11 5.17
C SER A 110 3.41 10.31 3.84
N VAL A 111 2.50 11.29 3.79
CA VAL A 111 1.78 11.67 2.58
C VAL A 111 2.32 12.99 2.09
N THR A 112 2.68 13.04 0.81
CA THR A 112 3.25 14.19 0.13
C THR A 112 2.35 14.58 -1.02
N ILE A 113 1.91 15.84 -1.03
CA ILE A 113 1.17 16.41 -2.16
C ILE A 113 2.15 17.19 -3.04
N SER A 114 2.23 16.80 -4.30
CA SER A 114 3.18 17.31 -5.30
C SER A 114 2.47 17.56 -6.63
N ASN A 115 3.21 18.13 -7.60
CA ASN A 115 2.72 18.44 -8.95
C ASN A 115 1.42 19.25 -8.94
N PHE A 116 1.28 20.16 -7.98
CA PHE A 116 0.11 21.01 -7.91
C PHE A 116 0.21 22.13 -8.96
N CYS A 117 -0.65 22.07 -9.98
CA CYS A 117 -0.63 23.00 -11.10
C CYS A 117 -2.02 23.21 -11.71
N GLU A 118 -2.22 24.29 -12.46
CA GLU A 118 -3.43 24.56 -13.22
C GLU A 118 -3.35 23.96 -14.63
N LEU A 119 -4.39 23.23 -15.02
CA LEU A 119 -4.51 22.60 -16.32
C LEU A 119 -4.90 23.60 -17.42
N GLN A 120 -5.60 24.67 -17.05
CA GLN A 120 -6.11 25.70 -17.96
C GLN A 120 -5.96 27.08 -17.34
N PRO A 121 -5.73 28.14 -18.14
CA PRO A 121 -5.73 29.50 -17.65
C PRO A 121 -7.12 29.88 -17.12
N ALA A 122 -7.17 30.63 -16.04
CA ALA A 122 -8.41 31.07 -15.43
C ALA A 122 -9.25 31.90 -16.42
N THR A 123 -10.48 31.46 -16.71
CA THR A 123 -11.39 32.16 -17.63
C THR A 123 -12.30 33.13 -16.87
N PRO A 124 -12.49 34.36 -17.38
CA PRO A 124 -13.40 35.32 -16.75
C PRO A 124 -14.86 34.88 -16.96
N VAL A 125 -15.73 35.13 -15.97
CA VAL A 125 -17.18 34.99 -16.15
C VAL A 125 -17.67 36.06 -17.14
N ILE A 126 -18.44 35.65 -18.16
CA ILE A 126 -19.13 36.58 -19.07
C ILE A 126 -20.58 36.70 -18.59
N ALA A 127 -20.93 37.85 -18.01
CA ALA A 127 -22.30 38.16 -17.60
C ALA A 127 -22.90 39.15 -18.60
N ASN A 128 -24.01 38.77 -19.26
CA ASN A 128 -24.72 39.64 -20.22
C ASN A 128 -23.85 40.15 -21.39
N GLY A 129 -22.93 39.32 -21.88
CA GLY A 129 -22.05 39.69 -23.01
C GLY A 129 -20.93 40.68 -22.66
N VAL A 130 -20.83 41.06 -21.39
CA VAL A 130 -19.72 41.86 -20.85
C VAL A 130 -18.91 40.94 -19.94
N PRO A 131 -17.57 40.87 -20.08
CA PRO A 131 -16.76 40.21 -19.05
C PRO A 131 -17.08 40.88 -17.72
N SER A 132 -17.49 40.09 -16.72
CA SER A 132 -17.75 40.63 -15.40
C SER A 132 -16.49 41.36 -14.94
N SER A 133 -16.67 42.57 -14.43
CA SER A 133 -15.54 43.36 -13.94
C SER A 133 -15.00 42.69 -12.68
N PHE A 134 -14.01 41.81 -12.84
CA PHE A 134 -13.04 41.39 -11.81
C PHE A 134 -13.61 40.70 -10.53
N PRO A 135 -13.02 39.58 -10.06
CA PRO A 135 -12.67 38.36 -10.75
C PRO A 135 -13.56 37.20 -10.22
N GLU A 136 -14.82 37.12 -10.65
CA GLU A 136 -15.54 35.85 -10.55
C GLU A 136 -15.00 34.94 -11.64
N PHE A 137 -14.24 33.91 -11.26
CA PHE A 137 -13.76 32.90 -12.21
C PHE A 137 -14.81 31.80 -12.39
N GLN A 138 -15.10 31.43 -13.64
CA GLN A 138 -16.22 30.53 -13.94
C GLN A 138 -15.91 29.08 -13.55
N THR A 139 -14.66 28.63 -13.66
CA THR A 139 -14.17 27.34 -13.18
C THR A 139 -12.65 27.37 -13.24
N ARG A 140 -11.97 26.85 -12.23
CA ARG A 140 -10.52 26.56 -12.30
C ARG A 140 -10.30 25.05 -12.31
N HIS A 141 -9.27 24.62 -13.01
CA HIS A 141 -8.91 23.21 -13.18
C HIS A 141 -7.50 22.98 -12.64
N PHE A 142 -7.38 22.16 -11.60
CA PHE A 142 -6.13 21.84 -10.95
C PHE A 142 -5.77 20.37 -11.18
N HIS A 143 -4.49 20.11 -11.33
CA HIS A 143 -3.89 18.78 -11.24
C HIS A 143 -3.12 18.69 -9.93
N LEU A 144 -3.17 17.52 -9.30
CA LEU A 144 -2.38 17.21 -8.12
C LEU A 144 -2.00 15.74 -8.08
N ARG A 145 -0.85 15.46 -7.46
CA ARG A 145 -0.38 14.11 -7.16
C ARG A 145 -0.17 13.96 -5.67
N SER A 146 -0.97 13.09 -5.05
CA SER A 146 -0.82 12.69 -3.65
C SER A 146 -0.07 11.37 -3.58
N GLU A 147 0.98 11.32 -2.78
CA GLU A 147 1.83 10.15 -2.65
C GLU A 147 1.99 9.77 -1.19
N ALA A 148 1.63 8.54 -0.83
CA ALA A 148 1.85 8.01 0.50
C ALA A 148 2.99 7.01 0.49
N SER A 149 3.89 7.14 1.45
CA SER A 149 4.98 6.20 1.68
C SER A 149 5.11 5.87 3.17
N ARG A 150 5.58 4.66 3.44
CA ARG A 150 6.01 4.24 4.76
C ARG A 150 7.30 3.46 4.63
N ASP A 151 8.22 3.71 5.55
CA ASP A 151 9.44 2.94 5.71
C ASP A 151 9.23 1.86 6.78
N ILE A 152 9.48 0.60 6.41
CA ILE A 152 9.41 -0.54 7.33
C ILE A 152 10.82 -1.16 7.40
N GLY A 153 11.45 -1.10 8.58
CA GLY A 153 12.71 -1.80 8.84
C GLY A 153 13.89 -1.38 7.95
N GLY A 154 13.94 -0.11 7.50
CA GLY A 154 15.01 0.40 6.63
C GLY A 154 14.87 0.04 5.15
N LEU A 155 13.79 -0.64 4.75
CA LEU A 155 13.46 -0.89 3.36
C LEU A 155 12.56 0.24 2.84
N MET A 156 13.21 1.25 2.26
CA MET A 156 12.54 2.40 1.65
C MET A 156 11.70 1.95 0.44
N GLY A 157 10.44 2.39 0.37
CA GLY A 157 9.62 2.28 -0.85
C GLY A 157 8.87 0.97 -1.09
N LEU A 158 8.90 -0.01 -0.17
CA LEU A 158 8.07 -1.23 -0.31
C LEU A 158 6.58 -0.98 -0.11
N THR A 159 6.22 0.11 0.56
CA THR A 159 4.83 0.47 0.84
C THR A 159 4.61 1.91 0.39
N ARG A 160 4.51 2.08 -0.92
CA ARG A 160 4.31 3.35 -1.60
C ARG A 160 3.12 3.25 -2.54
N ALA A 161 2.27 4.26 -2.52
CA ALA A 161 1.19 4.41 -3.48
C ALA A 161 1.06 5.89 -3.86
N ALA A 162 0.63 6.15 -5.09
CA ALA A 162 0.35 7.49 -5.56
C ALA A 162 -1.03 7.54 -6.21
N VAL A 163 -1.73 8.62 -5.96
CA VAL A 163 -3.02 8.96 -6.56
C VAL A 163 -2.87 10.31 -7.24
N GLU A 164 -3.27 10.37 -8.50
CA GLU A 164 -3.36 11.61 -9.26
C GLU A 164 -4.82 11.98 -9.40
N ALA A 165 -5.11 13.27 -9.27
CA ALA A 165 -6.47 13.78 -9.37
C ALA A 165 -6.47 15.11 -10.13
N ASP A 166 -7.44 15.21 -11.04
CA ASP A 166 -7.81 16.45 -11.69
C ASP A 166 -9.08 16.97 -11.03
N VAL A 167 -9.04 18.23 -10.58
CA VAL A 167 -10.07 18.83 -9.74
C VAL A 167 -10.54 20.11 -10.40
N SER A 168 -11.84 20.18 -10.67
CA SER A 168 -12.49 21.44 -11.05
C SER A 168 -13.23 22.02 -9.85
N SER A 169 -13.23 23.34 -9.76
CA SER A 169 -13.86 24.02 -8.64
C SER A 169 -14.52 25.33 -9.08
N PHE A 170 -15.74 25.54 -8.58
CA PHE A 170 -16.60 26.69 -8.82
C PHE A 170 -17.47 26.97 -7.59
N PRO A 171 -17.75 28.24 -7.22
CA PRO A 171 -17.09 29.48 -7.63
C PRO A 171 -15.82 29.78 -6.82
N PHE A 172 -14.86 30.51 -7.39
CA PHE A 172 -13.70 31.04 -6.68
C PHE A 172 -13.90 32.54 -6.44
N MET A 173 -13.77 32.97 -5.18
CA MET A 173 -13.78 34.38 -4.81
C MET A 173 -12.36 34.97 -4.85
N GLU A 174 -12.24 36.30 -4.94
CA GLU A 174 -10.95 37.02 -5.08
C GLU A 174 -9.99 36.75 -3.92
N ASP A 175 -10.52 36.68 -2.70
CA ASP A 175 -9.78 36.40 -1.47
C ASP A 175 -9.25 34.96 -1.37
N GLN A 176 -9.77 34.08 -2.22
CA GLN A 176 -9.38 32.67 -2.33
C GLN A 176 -8.39 32.42 -3.49
N PHE A 177 -8.00 33.48 -4.21
CA PHE A 177 -7.08 33.36 -5.33
C PHE A 177 -5.65 33.16 -4.84
N VAL A 178 -5.12 31.97 -5.08
CA VAL A 178 -3.69 31.68 -4.95
C VAL A 178 -3.11 31.43 -6.33
N PRO A 179 -2.05 32.15 -6.72
CA PRO A 179 -1.39 31.93 -8.00
C PRO A 179 -0.67 30.58 -7.97
N VAL A 180 -1.03 29.70 -8.91
CA VAL A 180 -0.43 28.38 -9.10
C VAL A 180 0.26 28.36 -10.46
N ARG A 181 1.28 27.52 -10.62
CA ARG A 181 1.91 27.30 -11.94
C ARG A 181 0.94 26.58 -12.87
N LEU A 182 1.05 26.86 -14.17
CA LEU A 182 0.39 26.06 -15.21
C LEU A 182 1.16 24.75 -15.40
N CYS A 183 0.46 23.67 -15.78
CA CYS A 183 1.06 22.34 -15.93
C CYS A 183 1.92 22.18 -17.21
N TYR A 184 2.04 23.21 -18.05
CA TYR A 184 2.74 23.19 -19.34
C TYR A 184 3.93 24.14 -19.42
#